data_AF-A0A424Y921-F1
#
_entry.id   AF-A0A424Y921-F1
#
_cell.length_a   1.000
_cell.length_b   1.000
_cell.length_c   1.000
_cell.angle_alpha   90.00
_cell.angle_beta   90.00
_cell.angle_gamma   90.00
#
_symmetry.space_group_name_H-M   'P 1'
#
loop_
_entity.id
_entity.type
_entity.pdbx_description
1 polymer ?
#
loop_
_entity_poly.entity_id
_entity_poly.type
_entity_poly.pdbx_seq_one_letter_code
_entity_poly.pdbx_strand_id
1 'polypeptide(L)'
;MFGLIIRFIVSALVIMLVGFLLPGFAILGFGEALLAAIVIALLGFIVENLLGDKISPRNRGVVGFITAAVVIYAAQFLVPAMRVSIFGALLAALVIGVIDAFVPTELR
;
A
#
# COMPACT_ATOMS: atom_id res chain seq x y z
N MET A 1 -20.43 -6.21 5.45
CA MET A 1 -20.35 -5.57 4.11
C MET A 1 -20.01 -4.09 4.18
N PHE A 2 -20.74 -3.24 4.92
CA PHE A 2 -20.46 -1.80 5.00
C PHE A 2 -19.03 -1.43 5.44
N GLY A 3 -18.45 -2.13 6.42
CA GLY A 3 -17.08 -1.85 6.88
C GLY A 3 -16.00 -2.08 5.81
N LEU A 4 -16.19 -3.03 4.90
CA LEU A 4 -15.24 -3.33 3.83
C LEU A 4 -15.24 -2.21 2.77
N ILE A 5 -16.42 -1.71 2.42
CA ILE A 5 -16.58 -0.58 1.49
C ILE A 5 -15.91 0.68 2.07
N ILE A 6 -16.17 1.00 3.35
CA ILE A 6 -15.56 2.15 4.02
C ILE A 6 -14.04 2.03 4.03
N ARG A 7 -13.50 0.85 4.32
CA ARG A 7 -12.05 0.60 4.32
C ARG A 7 -11.40 0.81 2.96
N PHE A 8 -12.04 0.35 1.88
CA PHE A 8 -11.55 0.59 0.52
C PHE A 8 -11.54 2.07 0.15
N ILE A 9 -12.60 2.80 0.54
CA ILE A 9 -12.67 4.25 0.34
C ILE A 9 -11.56 4.96 1.13
N VAL A 10 -11.39 4.62 2.41
CA VAL A 10 -10.32 5.21 3.25
C VAL A 10 -8.95 4.91 2.68
N SER A 11 -8.69 3.67 2.24
CA SER A 11 -7.42 3.28 1.63
C SER A 11 -7.15 4.06 0.33
N ALA A 12 -8.16 4.25 -0.52
CA ALA A 12 -8.04 5.06 -1.73
C ALA A 12 -7.73 6.53 -1.38
N LEU A 13 -8.39 7.10 -0.37
CA LEU A 13 -8.11 8.47 0.09
C LEU A 13 -6.70 8.61 0.66
N VAL A 14 -6.22 7.61 1.41
CA VAL A 14 -4.84 7.57 1.91
C VAL A 14 -3.86 7.55 0.73
N ILE A 15 -4.09 6.70 -0.27
CA ILE A 15 -3.25 6.63 -1.47
C ILE A 15 -3.23 7.97 -2.23
N MET A 16 -4.38 8.62 -2.37
CA MET A 16 -4.45 9.96 -2.98
C MET A 16 -3.66 11.00 -2.17
N LEU A 17 -3.79 10.98 -0.85
CA LEU A 17 -3.03 11.86 0.04
C LEU A 17 -1.53 11.62 -0.11
N VAL A 18 -1.11 10.35 -0.13
CA VAL A 18 0.28 9.93 -0.32
C VAL A 18 0.81 10.42 -1.68
N GLY A 19 0.04 10.27 -2.75
CA GLY A 19 0.44 10.76 -4.09
C GLY A 19 0.47 12.28 -4.21
N PHE A 20 -0.24 13.00 -3.34
CA PHE A 20 -0.12 14.46 -3.25
C PHE A 20 1.12 14.90 -2.44
N LEU A 21 1.44 14.17 -1.37
CA LEU A 21 2.52 14.54 -0.45
C LEU A 21 3.91 14.10 -0.91
N LEU A 22 4.01 12.98 -1.64
CA LEU A 22 5.30 12.33 -1.91
C LEU A 22 5.84 12.63 -3.31
N PRO A 23 7.08 13.14 -3.41
CA PRO A 23 7.72 13.30 -4.71
C PRO A 23 7.96 11.93 -5.35
N GLY A 24 7.66 11.83 -6.64
CA GLY A 24 7.85 10.59 -7.40
C GLY A 24 6.82 9.50 -7.09
N PHE A 25 5.66 9.85 -6.52
CA PHE A 25 4.46 9.02 -6.47
C PHE A 25 3.30 9.80 -7.08
N ALA A 26 2.77 9.35 -8.21
CA ALA A 26 1.68 10.03 -8.91
C ALA A 26 0.57 9.03 -9.25
N ILE A 27 -0.68 9.43 -8.97
CA ILE A 27 -1.91 8.70 -9.31
C ILE A 27 -2.92 9.69 -9.87
N LEU A 28 -3.63 9.31 -10.93
CA LEU A 28 -4.62 10.16 -11.59
C LEU A 28 -6.04 9.86 -11.08
N GLY A 29 -6.47 10.62 -10.07
CA GLY A 29 -7.87 10.64 -9.62
C GLY A 29 -8.28 9.51 -8.66
N PHE A 30 -9.54 9.55 -8.21
CA PHE A 30 -10.06 8.64 -7.20
C PHE A 30 -10.24 7.20 -7.69
N GLY A 31 -10.65 7.01 -8.95
CA GLY A 31 -10.84 5.67 -9.54
C GLY A 31 -9.55 4.85 -9.57
N GLU A 32 -8.45 5.48 -10.01
CA GLU A 32 -7.14 4.83 -10.04
C GLU A 32 -6.59 4.58 -8.63
N ALA A 33 -6.88 5.46 -7.67
CA ALA A 33 -6.51 5.24 -6.27
C ALA A 33 -7.29 4.07 -5.65
N LEU A 34 -8.57 3.90 -6.00
CA LEU A 34 -9.38 2.76 -5.57
C LEU A 34 -8.85 1.45 -6.18
N LEU A 35 -8.52 1.46 -7.46
CA LEU A 35 -7.91 0.32 -8.13
C LEU A 35 -6.55 -0.01 -7.50
N ALA A 36 -5.73 1.00 -7.21
CA ALA A 36 -4.46 0.83 -6.51
C ALA A 36 -4.63 0.21 -5.12
N ALA A 37 -5.63 0.64 -4.34
CA ALA A 37 -5.92 0.04 -3.04
C ALA A 37 -6.22 -1.46 -3.16
N ILE A 38 -7.02 -1.84 -4.15
CA ILE A 38 -7.34 -3.25 -4.44
C ILE A 38 -6.09 -4.03 -4.85
N VAL A 39 -5.31 -3.50 -5.80
CA VAL A 39 -4.10 -4.15 -6.30
C VAL A 39 -3.07 -4.33 -5.18
N ILE A 40 -2.82 -3.29 -4.38
CA ILE A 40 -1.88 -3.31 -3.25
C ILE A 40 -2.33 -4.34 -2.21
N ALA A 41 -3.63 -4.39 -1.87
CA ALA A 41 -4.16 -5.39 -0.95
C ALA A 41 -3.96 -6.83 -1.47
N LEU A 42 -4.25 -7.06 -2.76
CA LEU A 42 -4.08 -8.37 -3.39
C LEU A 42 -2.61 -8.80 -3.43
N LEU A 43 -1.72 -7.91 -3.86
CA LEU A 43 -0.28 -8.18 -3.91
C LEU A 43 0.28 -8.40 -2.50
N GLY A 44 -0.14 -7.60 -1.52
CA GLY A 44 0.23 -7.76 -0.12
C GLY A 44 -0.16 -9.14 0.42
N PHE A 45 -1.40 -9.57 0.17
CA PHE A 45 -1.88 -10.90 0.55
C PHE A 45 -1.06 -12.02 -0.10
N ILE A 46 -0.72 -11.91 -1.39
CA ILE A 46 0.13 -12.91 -2.07
C ILE A 46 1.50 -12.98 -1.40
N VAL A 47 2.15 -11.84 -1.15
CA VAL A 47 3.49 -11.81 -0.55
C VAL A 47 3.46 -12.32 0.89
N GLU A 48 2.44 -11.99 1.67
CA GLU A 48 2.26 -12.46 3.04
C GLU A 48 2.07 -13.97 3.11
N ASN A 49 1.28 -14.58 2.21
CA ASN A 49 1.15 -16.03 2.16
C ASN A 49 2.45 -16.75 1.78
N LEU A 50 3.34 -16.09 1.02
CA LEU A 50 4.61 -16.68 0.60
C LEU A 50 5.73 -16.53 1.66
N LEU A 51 5.73 -15.43 2.40
CA LEU A 51 6.81 -15.07 3.33
C LEU A 51 6.42 -15.11 4.82
N GLY A 52 5.13 -15.01 5.15
CA GLY A 52 4.62 -14.71 6.50
C GLY A 52 5.09 -15.68 7.58
N ASP A 53 5.07 -16.98 7.30
CA ASP A 53 5.43 -18.03 8.27
C ASP A 53 6.92 -18.07 8.60
N LYS A 54 7.77 -17.44 7.78
CA LYS A 54 9.24 -17.51 7.89
C LYS A 54 9.84 -16.30 8.58
N ILE A 55 9.05 -15.27 8.90
CA ILE A 55 9.54 -14.00 9.44
C ILE A 55 9.50 -14.01 10.96
N SER A 56 10.67 -13.89 11.59
CA SER A 56 10.77 -13.77 13.05
C SER A 56 10.12 -12.48 13.57
N PRO A 57 9.49 -12.46 14.76
CA PRO A 57 8.82 -11.28 15.31
C PRO A 57 9.72 -10.05 15.40
N ARG A 58 11.03 -10.26 15.67
CA ARG A 58 12.04 -9.20 15.76
C ARG A 58 12.27 -8.47 14.42
N ASN A 59 12.15 -9.18 13.30
CA ASN A 59 12.45 -8.66 11.96
C ASN A 59 11.20 -8.22 11.19
N ARG A 60 10.00 -8.50 11.73
CA ARG A 60 8.72 -8.25 11.06
C ARG A 60 8.52 -6.79 10.65
N GLY A 61 9.07 -5.83 11.42
CA GLY A 61 8.98 -4.40 11.07
C GLY A 61 9.72 -4.04 9.78
N VAL A 62 11.01 -4.37 9.70
CA VAL A 62 11.85 -4.05 8.52
C VAL A 62 11.41 -4.85 7.30
N VAL A 63 11.13 -6.15 7.47
CA VAL A 63 10.66 -6.99 6.37
C VAL A 63 9.30 -6.50 5.86
N GLY A 64 8.37 -6.15 6.76
CA GLY A 64 7.09 -5.58 6.38
C GLY A 64 7.22 -4.26 5.63
N PHE A 65 8.12 -3.37 6.05
CA PHE A 65 8.40 -2.11 5.35
C PHE A 65 8.93 -2.35 3.93
N ILE A 66 9.92 -3.23 3.77
CA ILE A 66 10.48 -3.56 2.46
C ILE A 66 9.43 -4.22 1.57
N THR A 67 8.68 -5.17 2.11
CA THR A 67 7.56 -5.82 1.41
C THR A 67 6.54 -4.80 0.93
N ALA A 68 6.11 -3.86 1.80
CA ALA A 68 5.17 -2.81 1.42
C ALA A 68 5.73 -1.94 0.28
N ALA A 69 7.00 -1.53 0.35
CA ALA A 69 7.63 -0.75 -0.71
C ALA A 69 7.67 -1.51 -2.04
N VAL A 70 8.02 -2.80 -2.01
CA VAL A 70 8.03 -3.66 -3.20
C VAL A 70 6.62 -3.81 -3.78
N VAL A 71 5.62 -4.05 -2.93
CA VAL A 71 4.22 -4.19 -3.36
C VAL A 71 3.71 -2.90 -3.99
N ILE A 72 3.95 -1.74 -3.37
CA ILE A 72 3.57 -0.43 -3.88
C ILE A 72 4.25 -0.15 -5.23
N TYR A 73 5.54 -0.45 -5.33
CA TYR A 73 6.27 -0.30 -6.58
C TYR A 73 5.74 -1.23 -7.67
N ALA A 74 5.40 -2.48 -7.32
CA ALA A 74 4.86 -3.46 -8.25
C ALA A 74 3.43 -3.09 -8.72
N ALA A 75 2.63 -2.45 -7.87
CA ALA A 75 1.27 -2.04 -8.19
C ALA A 75 1.21 -1.11 -9.42
N GLN A 76 2.24 -0.31 -9.67
CA GLN A 76 2.29 0.59 -10.83
C GLN A 76 2.21 -0.15 -12.19
N PHE A 77 2.58 -1.43 -12.23
CA PHE A 77 2.50 -2.22 -13.46
C PHE A 77 1.08 -2.75 -13.74
N LEU A 78 0.21 -2.76 -12.72
CA LEU A 78 -1.16 -3.25 -12.81
C LEU A 78 -2.18 -2.10 -12.84
N VAL A 79 -1.84 -0.95 -12.25
CA VAL A 79 -2.72 0.21 -12.14
C VAL A 79 -2.37 1.22 -13.24
N PRO A 80 -3.29 1.48 -14.20
CA PRO A 80 -3.10 2.52 -15.19
C PRO A 80 -2.85 3.89 -14.53
N ALA A 81 -2.06 4.74 -15.19
CA ALA A 81 -1.79 6.10 -14.72
C ALA A 81 -1.11 6.24 -13.34
N MET A 82 -0.77 5.14 -12.66
CA MET A 82 0.06 5.13 -11.47
C MET A 82 1.54 5.16 -11.88
N ARG A 83 2.31 6.11 -11.35
CA ARG A 83 3.76 6.20 -11.56
C ARG A 83 4.45 6.34 -10.21
N VAL A 84 5.30 5.36 -9.88
CA VAL A 84 6.00 5.34 -8.60
C VAL A 84 7.47 5.06 -8.82
N SER A 85 8.32 6.00 -8.38
CA SER A 85 9.77 5.81 -8.30
C SER A 85 10.13 4.92 -7.12
N ILE A 86 11.32 4.31 -7.13
CA ILE A 86 11.81 3.48 -6.00
C ILE A 86 11.80 4.30 -4.70
N PHE A 87 12.24 5.55 -4.76
CA PHE A 87 12.23 6.45 -3.60
C PHE A 87 10.80 6.79 -3.15
N GLY A 88 9.89 7.06 -4.11
CA GLY A 88 8.48 7.29 -3.84
C GLY A 88 7.80 6.08 -3.18
N ALA A 89 8.15 4.85 -3.58
CA ALA A 89 7.62 3.62 -2.98
C ALA A 89 8.10 3.44 -1.54
N LEU A 90 9.37 3.73 -1.25
CA LEU A 90 9.92 3.69 0.10
C LEU A 90 9.26 4.70 1.02
N LEU A 91 9.09 5.94 0.53
CA LEU A 91 8.38 6.98 1.29
C LEU A 91 6.90 6.61 1.48
N ALA A 92 6.24 6.08 0.46
CA ALA A 92 4.85 5.65 0.54
C ALA A 92 4.66 4.52 1.55
N ALA A 93 5.54 3.51 1.55
CA ALA A 93 5.53 2.44 2.53
C ALA A 93 5.70 2.95 3.96
N LEU A 94 6.53 3.99 4.16
CA LEU A 94 6.71 4.62 5.46
C LEU A 94 5.43 5.34 5.90
N VAL A 95 4.87 6.18 5.04
CA VAL A 95 3.68 6.98 5.35
C VAL A 95 2.46 6.09 5.56
N ILE A 96 2.23 5.12 4.66
CA ILE A 96 1.12 4.16 4.79
C ILE A 96 1.28 3.32 6.04
N GLY A 97 2.50 2.81 6.34
CA GLY A 97 2.73 2.05 7.57
C GLY A 97 2.45 2.84 8.85
N VAL A 98 2.73 4.16 8.84
CA VAL A 98 2.35 5.05 9.94
C VAL A 98 0.83 5.24 9.99
N ILE A 99 0.19 5.51 8.85
CA ILE A 99 -1.27 5.72 8.79
C ILE A 99 -2.03 4.49 9.27
N ASP A 100 -1.64 3.29 8.82
CA ASP A 100 -2.28 2.03 9.20
C ASP A 100 -2.15 1.74 10.70
N ALA A 101 -1.08 2.23 11.35
CA ALA A 101 -0.92 2.11 12.80
C ALA A 101 -1.92 2.96 13.58
N PHE A 102 -2.36 4.10 13.03
CA PHE A 102 -3.36 4.98 13.64
C PHE A 102 -4.79 4.67 13.20
N VAL A 103 -4.95 4.17 11.98
CA VAL A 103 -6.22 3.78 11.38
C VAL A 103 -6.11 2.30 11.06
N PRO A 104 -6.48 1.39 11.99
CA PRO A 104 -6.40 -0.04 11.76
C PRO A 104 -7.30 -0.45 10.60
N THR A 105 -6.75 -0.48 9.38
CA THR A 105 -7.36 -1.09 8.22
C THR A 105 -7.06 -2.57 8.30
N GLU A 106 -7.78 -3.29 9.17
CA GLU A 106 -7.54 -4.73 9.35
C GLU A 106 -7.95 -5.54 8.11
N LEU A 107 -7.04 -5.63 7.16
CA LEU A 107 -6.98 -6.62 6.08
C LEU A 107 -5.53 -7.10 5.98
N ARG A 108 -4.98 -7.61 7.09
CA ARG A 108 -3.83 -8.51 7.05
C ARG A 108 -4.37 -9.91 7.34
#